data_AF-A0A7G6YI83-F1
#
_entry.id   AF-A0A7G6YI83-F1
#
_cell.length_a   1.000
_cell.length_b   1.000
_cell.length_c   1.000
_cell.angle_alpha   90.00
_cell.angle_beta   90.00
_cell.angle_gamma   90.00
#
_symmetry.space_group_name_H-M   'P 1'
#
loop_
_entity.id
_entity.type
_entity.pdbx_description
1 polymer ?
#
loop_
_entity_poly.entity_id
_entity_poly.type
_entity_poly.pdbx_seq_one_letter_code
_entity_poly.pdbx_strand_id
1 'polypeptide(L)'
;MLKFYPLALKNSPNRFKLLVNDGDAFRILSTCLRVFADICRRDPLASAGFIGEALMGESISLTKRFRVYFQSVITFIEPVHFLHHPLPAISAYFLECRANPEPDLKEKVEQMFRELYIVPQALESPKPN
;
A
#
# COMPACT_ATOMS: atom_id res chain seq x y z
N MET A 1 -1.16 -1.27 -10.14
CA MET A 1 -0.77 -1.82 -8.82
C MET A 1 0.74 -2.04 -8.82
N LEU A 2 1.48 -1.42 -7.89
CA LEU A 2 2.94 -1.55 -7.77
C LEU A 2 3.27 -2.41 -6.54
N LYS A 3 4.12 -3.43 -6.69
CA LYS A 3 4.64 -4.25 -5.59
C LYS A 3 6.16 -4.26 -5.66
N PHE A 4 6.82 -4.08 -4.51
CA PHE A 4 8.28 -4.09 -4.42
C PHE A 4 8.77 -5.23 -3.53
N TYR A 5 9.80 -5.94 -4.00
CA TYR A 5 10.56 -6.92 -3.24
C TYR A 5 11.96 -7.08 -3.89
N PRO A 6 12.99 -7.47 -3.13
CA PRO A 6 14.30 -7.78 -3.69
C PRO A 6 14.23 -8.93 -4.70
N LEU A 7 14.87 -8.79 -5.87
CA LEU A 7 14.84 -9.81 -6.93
C LEU A 7 15.34 -11.18 -6.45
N ALA A 8 16.33 -11.19 -5.55
CA ALA A 8 16.86 -12.41 -4.93
C ALA A 8 15.79 -13.21 -4.15
N LEU A 9 14.71 -12.55 -3.71
CA LEU A 9 13.61 -13.15 -2.98
C LEU A 9 12.42 -13.51 -3.87
N LYS A 10 12.52 -13.44 -5.19
CA LYS A 10 11.39 -13.68 -6.13
C LYS A 10 10.64 -14.98 -5.86
N ASN A 11 11.36 -16.04 -5.52
CA ASN A 11 10.78 -17.37 -5.25
C ASN A 11 10.42 -17.59 -3.78
N SER A 12 10.67 -16.62 -2.90
CA SER A 12 10.32 -16.73 -1.49
C SER A 12 8.82 -16.45 -1.31
N PRO A 13 8.10 -17.28 -0.53
CA PRO A 13 6.73 -16.95 -0.13
C PRO A 13 6.70 -15.71 0.77
N ASN A 14 7.79 -15.43 1.50
CA ASN A 14 7.89 -14.30 2.41
C ASN A 14 8.51 -13.04 1.77
N ARG A 15 8.61 -12.97 0.44
CA ARG A 15 9.30 -11.88 -0.29
C ARG A 15 8.82 -10.46 0.08
N PHE A 16 7.57 -10.33 0.51
CA PHE A 16 7.01 -9.06 0.97
C PHE A 16 7.11 -8.87 2.49
N LYS A 17 7.37 -9.91 3.27
CA LYS A 17 7.42 -9.89 4.75
C LYS A 17 8.83 -9.76 5.31
N LEU A 18 9.85 -9.80 4.45
CA LEU A 18 11.25 -9.71 4.83
C LEU A 18 11.77 -8.27 4.78
N LEU A 19 12.62 -7.93 5.76
CA LEU A 19 13.38 -6.69 5.80
C LEU A 19 14.85 -7.03 5.50
N VAL A 20 15.41 -6.47 4.42
CA VAL A 20 16.76 -6.82 3.95
C VAL A 20 17.84 -5.82 4.37
N ASN A 21 17.46 -4.70 5.01
CA ASN A 21 18.39 -3.68 5.52
C ASN A 21 19.42 -3.17 4.49
N ASP A 22 19.02 -3.06 3.22
CA ASP A 22 19.85 -2.59 2.10
C ASP A 22 19.88 -1.06 1.96
N GLY A 23 19.18 -0.33 2.84
CA GLY A 23 19.10 1.13 2.82
C GLY A 23 18.19 1.72 1.73
N ASP A 24 17.59 0.89 0.88
CA ASP A 24 16.85 1.35 -0.31
C ASP A 24 15.41 1.80 0.00
N ALA A 25 14.92 1.57 1.22
CA ALA A 25 13.52 1.84 1.59
C ALA A 25 13.06 3.27 1.25
N PHE A 26 13.86 4.29 1.57
CA PHE A 26 13.53 5.68 1.26
C PHE A 26 13.53 5.98 -0.24
N ARG A 27 14.46 5.39 -1.00
CA ARG A 27 14.54 5.54 -2.46
C ARG A 27 13.31 4.95 -3.14
N ILE A 28 12.89 3.76 -2.71
CA ILE A 28 11.69 3.08 -3.20
C ILE A 28 10.45 3.91 -2.88
N LEU A 29 10.30 4.35 -1.63
CA LEU A 29 9.16 5.13 -1.19
C LEU A 29 9.07 6.47 -1.94
N SER A 30 10.20 7.17 -2.11
CA SER A 30 10.26 8.40 -2.89
C SER A 30 9.84 8.17 -4.35
N THR A 31 10.26 7.06 -4.95
CA THR A 31 9.84 6.69 -6.32
C THR A 31 8.33 6.47 -6.39
N CYS A 32 7.75 5.72 -5.45
CA CYS A 32 6.30 5.50 -5.38
C CYS A 32 5.53 6.82 -5.25
N LEU A 33 5.98 7.73 -4.38
CA LEU A 33 5.35 9.04 -4.20
C LEU A 33 5.43 9.92 -5.46
N ARG A 34 6.57 9.90 -6.16
CA ARG A 34 6.73 10.64 -7.43
C ARG A 34 5.84 10.09 -8.53
N VAL A 35 5.76 8.77 -8.66
CA VAL A 35 4.85 8.13 -9.63
C VAL A 35 3.41 8.49 -9.31
N PHE A 36 3.03 8.45 -8.03
CA PHE A 36 1.70 8.84 -7.59
C PHE A 36 1.39 10.32 -7.95
N ALA A 37 2.28 11.25 -7.60
CA ALA A 37 2.12 12.67 -7.93
C ALA A 37 2.00 12.91 -9.45
N ASP A 38 2.79 12.19 -10.26
CA ASP A 38 2.73 12.30 -11.71
C ASP A 38 1.44 11.70 -12.31
N ILE A 39 0.83 10.70 -11.67
CA ILE A 39 -0.50 10.20 -12.05
C ILE A 39 -1.56 11.26 -11.75
N CYS A 40 -1.61 11.81 -10.53
CA CYS A 40 -2.59 12.85 -10.16
C CYS A 40 -2.47 14.12 -11.01
N ARG A 41 -1.27 14.45 -11.48
CA ARG A 41 -1.08 15.58 -12.39
C ARG A 41 -1.67 15.33 -13.78
N ARG A 42 -1.69 14.07 -14.25
CA ARG A 42 -2.18 13.69 -15.59
C ARG A 42 -3.66 13.32 -15.60
N ASP A 43 -4.16 12.79 -14.49
CA ASP A 43 -5.55 12.41 -14.31
C ASP A 43 -6.09 13.07 -13.03
N PRO A 44 -6.91 14.14 -13.17
CA PRO A 44 -7.44 14.89 -12.03
C PRO A 44 -8.49 14.09 -11.23
N LEU A 45 -8.93 12.92 -11.71
CA LEU A 45 -9.85 12.03 -10.98
C LEU A 45 -9.11 10.92 -10.24
N ALA A 46 -7.79 10.83 -10.39
CA ALA A 46 -7.00 9.74 -9.83
C ALA A 46 -7.02 9.74 -8.30
N SER A 47 -7.42 8.60 -7.76
CA SER A 47 -7.24 8.25 -6.34
C SER A 47 -6.12 7.22 -6.21
N ALA A 48 -5.55 7.07 -5.02
CA ALA A 48 -4.51 6.08 -4.78
C ALA A 48 -4.56 5.51 -3.37
N GLY A 49 -3.77 4.48 -3.14
CA GLY A 49 -3.63 3.92 -1.81
C GLY A 49 -2.49 2.91 -1.72
N PHE A 50 -2.22 2.48 -0.51
CA PHE A 50 -1.16 1.51 -0.23
C PHE A 50 -1.55 0.58 0.91
N ILE A 51 -0.83 -0.53 1.00
CA ILE A 51 -0.85 -1.43 2.15
C ILE A 51 0.56 -1.56 2.69
N GLY A 52 0.71 -1.30 3.98
CA GLY A 52 1.91 -1.59 4.74
C GLY A 52 1.91 -3.06 5.14
N GLU A 53 2.46 -3.92 4.29
CA GLU A 53 2.57 -5.35 4.57
C GLU A 53 3.30 -5.62 5.89
N ALA A 54 2.80 -6.57 6.68
CA ALA A 54 3.39 -6.95 7.96
C ALA A 54 4.72 -7.69 7.77
N LEU A 55 5.68 -7.43 8.66
CA LEU A 55 6.86 -8.26 8.79
C LEU A 55 6.48 -9.64 9.37
N MET A 56 7.41 -10.59 9.25
CA MET A 56 7.26 -11.88 9.91
C MET A 56 7.06 -11.70 11.43
N GLY A 57 5.96 -12.23 11.96
CA GLY A 57 5.59 -12.11 13.38
C GLY A 57 5.03 -10.74 13.80
N GLU A 58 4.85 -9.81 12.87
CA GLU A 58 4.20 -8.53 13.13
C GLU A 58 2.67 -8.64 12.96
N SER A 59 1.92 -7.89 13.77
CA SER A 59 0.48 -7.75 13.58
C SER A 59 0.16 -7.16 12.20
N ILE A 60 -0.95 -7.59 11.59
CA ILE A 60 -1.47 -6.97 10.37
C ILE A 60 -1.99 -5.55 10.62
N SER A 61 -2.27 -5.18 11.88
CA SER A 61 -2.71 -3.84 12.25
C SER A 61 -1.52 -2.95 12.61
N LEU A 62 -1.57 -1.69 12.17
CA LEU A 62 -0.58 -0.65 12.47
C LEU A 62 0.88 -1.08 12.25
N THR A 63 1.18 -1.74 11.13
CA THR A 63 2.55 -2.19 10.83
C THR A 63 3.53 -1.02 10.79
N LYS A 64 4.81 -1.33 11.03
CA LYS A 64 5.92 -0.36 10.88
C LYS A 64 5.90 0.29 9.50
N ARG A 65 5.65 -0.50 8.45
CA ARG A 65 5.58 0.01 7.07
C ARG A 65 4.41 0.96 6.88
N PHE A 66 3.21 0.60 7.36
CA PHE A 66 2.05 1.49 7.30
C PHE A 66 2.35 2.83 7.96
N ARG A 67 2.94 2.81 9.16
CA ARG A 67 3.29 4.04 9.88
C ARG A 67 4.25 4.92 9.08
N VAL A 68 5.30 4.35 8.49
CA VAL A 68 6.28 5.12 7.68
C VAL A 68 5.64 5.66 6.40
N TYR A 69 4.87 4.85 5.68
CA TYR A 69 4.24 5.24 4.42
C TYR A 69 3.18 6.32 4.65
N PHE A 70 2.38 6.17 5.70
CA PHE A 70 1.35 7.13 6.08
C PHE A 70 1.96 8.49 6.42
N GLN A 71 2.99 8.51 7.27
CA GLN A 71 3.72 9.74 7.60
C GLN A 71 4.30 10.42 6.36
N SER A 72 4.81 9.63 5.41
CA SER A 72 5.34 10.19 4.16
C SER A 72 4.23 10.83 3.33
N VAL A 73 3.10 10.14 3.12
CA VAL A 73 1.98 10.67 2.33
C VAL A 73 1.40 11.94 2.94
N ILE A 74 1.10 11.97 4.25
CA ILE A 74 0.51 13.16 4.87
C ILE A 74 1.44 14.37 4.87
N THR A 75 2.76 14.15 4.75
CA THR A 75 3.76 15.22 4.64
C THR A 75 3.81 15.83 3.24
N PHE A 76 3.58 15.02 2.20
CA PHE A 76 3.78 15.44 0.80
C PHE A 76 2.49 15.75 0.03
N ILE A 77 1.32 15.35 0.54
CA ILE A 77 0.06 15.47 -0.19
C ILE A 77 -0.89 16.40 0.55
N GLU A 78 -1.30 17.47 -0.13
CA GLU A 78 -2.18 18.48 0.42
C GLU A 78 -3.64 18.00 0.58
N PRO A 79 -4.31 18.35 1.69
CA PRO A 79 -5.67 17.89 2.00
C PRO A 79 -6.77 18.60 1.20
N VAL A 80 -6.44 19.62 0.40
CA VAL A 80 -7.44 20.44 -0.32
C VAL A 80 -8.17 19.60 -1.37
N HIS A 81 -7.43 18.84 -2.17
CA HIS A 81 -8.00 18.05 -3.28
C HIS A 81 -8.34 16.61 -2.90
N PHE A 82 -7.84 16.16 -1.75
CA PHE A 82 -7.92 14.76 -1.35
C PHE A 82 -8.56 14.54 0.01
N LEU A 83 -9.26 13.43 0.14
CA LEU A 83 -9.72 12.86 1.40
C LEU A 83 -8.74 11.76 1.83
N HIS A 84 -8.29 11.83 3.07
CA HIS A 84 -7.32 10.89 3.64
C HIS A 84 -8.06 9.84 4.49
N HIS A 85 -8.02 8.59 4.07
CA HIS A 85 -8.69 7.47 4.74
C HIS A 85 -7.67 6.46 5.26
N PRO A 86 -7.15 6.63 6.50
CA PRO A 86 -6.35 5.61 7.14
C PRO A 86 -7.21 4.41 7.57
N LEU A 87 -6.74 3.21 7.25
CA LEU A 87 -7.39 1.92 7.59
C LEU A 87 -6.43 1.10 8.47
N PRO A 88 -6.19 1.51 9.72
CA PRO A 88 -5.12 0.96 10.56
C PRO A 88 -5.34 -0.51 10.93
N ALA A 89 -6.58 -0.98 10.97
CA ALA A 89 -6.92 -2.37 11.27
C ALA A 89 -6.32 -3.36 10.25
N ILE A 90 -6.12 -2.91 9.02
CA ILE A 90 -5.55 -3.71 7.93
C ILE A 90 -4.24 -3.10 7.37
N SER A 91 -3.65 -2.14 8.09
CA SER A 91 -2.46 -1.41 7.68
C SER A 91 -2.54 -0.84 6.26
N ALA A 92 -3.73 -0.41 5.85
CA ALA A 92 -3.98 0.18 4.55
C ALA A 92 -4.27 1.67 4.66
N TYR A 93 -4.14 2.35 3.53
CA TYR A 93 -4.45 3.76 3.42
C TYR A 93 -5.02 4.03 2.03
N PHE A 94 -6.08 4.82 2.00
CA PHE A 94 -6.71 5.27 0.78
C PHE A 94 -6.71 6.81 0.73
N LEU A 95 -6.23 7.36 -0.37
CA LEU A 95 -6.27 8.77 -0.72
C LEU A 95 -7.27 8.94 -1.86
N GLU A 96 -8.41 9.48 -1.52
CA GLU A 96 -9.52 9.67 -2.44
C GLU A 96 -9.45 11.08 -3.03
N CYS A 97 -9.49 11.18 -4.36
CA CYS A 97 -9.69 12.46 -5.01
C CYS A 97 -11.14 12.89 -4.84
N ARG A 98 -11.36 14.09 -4.29
CA ARG A 98 -12.71 14.65 -4.06
C ARG A 98 -13.51 14.85 -5.34
N ALA A 99 -12.83 15.00 -6.48
CA ALA A 99 -13.46 15.17 -7.78
C ALA A 99 -13.88 13.83 -8.40
N ASN A 100 -13.45 12.70 -7.85
CA ASN A 100 -13.79 11.39 -8.38
C ASN A 100 -15.30 11.11 -8.15
N PRO A 101 -16.09 10.88 -9.22
CA PRO A 101 -17.54 10.74 -9.11
C PRO A 101 -17.99 9.32 -8.76
N GLU A 102 -17.06 8.37 -8.60
CA GLU A 102 -17.38 6.97 -8.36
C GLU A 102 -18.10 6.80 -7.01
N PRO A 103 -19.35 6.30 -6.99
CA PRO A 103 -20.09 6.11 -5.75
C PRO A 103 -19.46 4.98 -4.92
N ASP A 104 -19.48 5.12 -3.60
CA ASP A 104 -18.99 4.13 -2.63
C ASP A 104 -17.53 3.71 -2.90
N LEU A 105 -16.72 4.62 -3.45
CA LEU A 105 -15.35 4.35 -3.88
C LEU A 105 -14.48 3.85 -2.72
N LYS A 106 -14.62 4.45 -1.53
CA LYS A 106 -13.91 4.02 -0.33
C LYS A 106 -14.20 2.56 0.02
N GLU A 107 -15.48 2.17 0.04
CA GLU A 107 -15.92 0.82 0.36
C GLU A 107 -15.41 -0.19 -0.66
N LYS A 108 -15.47 0.15 -1.96
CA LYS A 108 -14.92 -0.66 -3.06
C LYS A 108 -13.41 -0.85 -2.92
N VAL A 109 -12.68 0.20 -2.60
CA VAL A 109 -11.22 0.13 -2.41
C VAL A 109 -10.84 -0.65 -1.16
N GLU A 110 -11.57 -0.48 -0.06
CA GLU A 110 -11.36 -1.27 1.15
C GLU A 110 -11.58 -2.76 0.87
N GLN A 111 -12.63 -3.12 0.14
CA GLN A 111 -12.89 -4.49 -0.28
C GLN A 111 -11.76 -5.02 -1.18
N MET A 112 -11.31 -4.21 -2.15
CA MET A 112 -10.16 -4.56 -3.00
C MET A 112 -8.89 -4.81 -2.17
N PHE A 113 -8.62 -4.01 -1.13
CA PHE A 113 -7.48 -4.24 -0.24
C PHE A 113 -7.59 -5.59 0.48
N ARG A 114 -8.79 -5.94 0.97
CA ARG A 114 -9.03 -7.23 1.63
C ARG A 114 -8.80 -8.39 0.66
N GLU A 115 -9.37 -8.32 -0.54
CA GLU A 115 -9.31 -9.39 -1.54
C GLU A 115 -7.94 -9.60 -2.16
N LEU A 116 -7.19 -8.55 -2.47
CA LEU A 116 -5.92 -8.66 -3.20
C LEU A 116 -4.70 -8.88 -2.31
N TYR A 117 -4.83 -8.64 -1.00
CA TYR A 117 -3.66 -8.60 -0.11
C TYR A 117 -3.85 -9.31 1.22
N ILE A 118 -5.08 -9.42 1.73
CA ILE A 118 -5.35 -10.07 3.03
C ILE A 118 -5.79 -11.52 2.82
N VAL A 119 -6.75 -11.76 1.90
CA VAL A 119 -7.29 -13.09 1.60
C VAL A 119 -6.33 -14.02 0.82
N PRO A 120 -5.49 -13.57 -0.14
CA PRO A 120 -4.64 -14.47 -0.91
C PRO A 120 -3.54 -15.14 -0.06
N GLN A 121 -3.19 -14.55 1.09
CA GLN A 121 -2.21 -15.12 2.02
C GLN A 121 -2.72 -16.41 2.71
N ALA A 122 -4.03 -16.66 2.70
CA ALA A 122 -4.61 -17.91 3.21
C ALA A 122 -4.57 -19.06 2.18
N LEU A 123 -4.39 -18.76 0.89
CA LEU A 123 -4.39 -19.74 -0.20
C LEU A 123 -2.99 -20.14 -0.69
N GLU A 124 -1.92 -19.45 -0.25
CA GLU A 124 -0.53 -19.85 -0.47
C GLU A 124 -0.03 -20.90 0.55
N SER A 125 -0.89 -21.82 1.00
CA SER A 125 -0.45 -23.03 1.70
C SER A 125 0.19 -23.99 0.69
N PRO A 126 1.33 -24.64 0.99
CA PRO A 126 1.99 -25.51 0.03
C PRO A 126 1.10 -26.71 -0.29
N LYS A 127 0.96 -27.05 -1.58
CA LYS A 127 0.39 -28.34 -1.98
C LYS A 127 1.23 -29.44 -1.31
N PRO A 128 0.60 -30.41 -0.61
CA PRO A 128 1.35 -31.57 -0.13
C PRO A 128 1.91 -32.34 -1.33
N ASN A 129 3.16 -32.78 -1.20
CA ASN A 129 3.84 -33.64 -2.17
C ASN A 129 3.11 -34.98 -2.33
#